data_AF-A0A936L5I0-F1
#
_entry.id   AF-A0A936L5I0-F1
#
_cell.length_a   1.000
_cell.length_b   1.000
_cell.length_c   1.000
_cell.angle_alpha   90.00
_cell.angle_beta   90.00
_cell.angle_gamma   90.00
#
_symmetry.space_group_name_H-M   'P 1'
#
loop_
_entity.id
_entity.type
_entity.pdbx_description
1 polymer ?
#
loop_
_entity_poly.entity_id
_entity_poly.type
_entity_poly.pdbx_seq_one_letter_code
_entity_poly.pdbx_strand_id
1 'polypeptide(L)'
;MSIPDRHHRLLKRLIDQAQPQSFEELQELLNTLAGSPLPGIPEEELTDADRAFDLVGEAWDSSPAKGRKLATQALELWPDCIPAYEYLFVSIKSKKQRLEYIEKAVEIGKRLFGGKYLKEHIGNFWNITETRPYMRSLQALAEYHAGEGNVSNAIVIWEDIIRLNADDNLGVRYSLLPALLRQRDLKSYSKYCKKYPEDTTPYLFNDALVHFMKEGASAEANEYLKNAAANNSYVIPLLLHDAPPSSLPDSYALHSPEEAIIYADEAWQLWREIPGALEWLKASPWEQKKRGKAQPLVKLSRESLSLLLSDPFSPVSPLQFRPDLKDEDVAQILFVQLAREVLAAIHNEQPLKLTQKGNLPRALVQKLYGLRLFPNKFVDDGSMKLLREEDFRELVIAQNLCIIAKWTLKRNGKISLTKKGLQILQEPQALFYRELLKTYTQEYNWGYTERWSFGERYTGQAGWAMILYELLHQGDTPQSDTYYSGVYFQILPTLMEQYRDSPYFSATFQAQSDFRFRFFEGFATLFGLADMVSETRSQYNTLQELVVRRSDLAERAFWIL
;
A
#
# COMPACT_ATOMS: atom_id res chain seq x y z
N MET A 1 -6.18 -13.54 -15.56
CA MET A 1 -5.98 -12.98 -16.90
C MET A 1 -7.26 -13.22 -17.68
N SER A 2 -8.17 -12.25 -17.72
CA SER A 2 -9.31 -12.30 -18.66
C SER A 2 -8.69 -12.27 -20.04
N ILE A 3 -8.96 -13.26 -20.90
CA ILE A 3 -8.62 -13.14 -22.32
C ILE A 3 -9.56 -12.07 -22.88
N PRO A 4 -9.09 -10.85 -23.18
CA PRO A 4 -9.91 -9.80 -23.79
C PRO A 4 -10.10 -10.06 -25.29
N ASP A 5 -9.53 -11.14 -25.81
CA ASP A 5 -9.26 -11.31 -27.23
C ASP A 5 -10.52 -11.60 -28.05
N ARG A 6 -11.60 -12.16 -27.48
CA ARG A 6 -12.83 -12.44 -28.26
C ARG A 6 -13.51 -11.16 -28.75
N HIS A 7 -13.70 -10.19 -27.84
CA HIS A 7 -14.26 -8.88 -28.19
C HIS A 7 -13.35 -8.10 -29.15
N HIS A 8 -12.03 -8.16 -28.94
CA HIS A 8 -11.07 -7.43 -29.77
C HIS A 8 -10.97 -8.01 -31.20
N ARG A 9 -10.99 -9.34 -31.34
CA ARG A 9 -11.04 -10.02 -32.66
C ARG A 9 -12.34 -9.72 -33.40
N LEU A 10 -13.46 -9.73 -32.69
CA LEU A 10 -14.77 -9.42 -33.27
C LEU A 10 -14.82 -7.97 -33.77
N LEU A 11 -14.32 -7.03 -32.95
CA LEU A 11 -14.19 -5.63 -33.34
C LEU A 11 -13.29 -5.46 -34.55
N LYS A 12 -12.12 -6.13 -34.58
CA LYS A 12 -11.20 -6.11 -35.72
C LYS A 12 -11.85 -6.64 -37.00
N ARG A 13 -12.57 -7.78 -36.93
CA ARG A 13 -13.30 -8.33 -38.08
C ARG A 13 -14.37 -7.37 -38.59
N LEU A 14 -15.13 -6.71 -37.70
CA LEU A 14 -16.13 -5.72 -38.09
C LEU A 14 -15.49 -4.50 -38.77
N ILE A 15 -14.32 -4.05 -38.29
CA ILE A 15 -13.56 -2.97 -38.92
C ILE A 15 -13.04 -3.42 -40.30
N ASP A 16 -12.48 -4.62 -40.41
CA ASP A 16 -11.95 -5.19 -41.66
C ASP A 16 -13.06 -5.39 -42.70
N GLN A 17 -14.27 -5.75 -42.27
CA GLN A 17 -15.45 -5.86 -43.14
C GLN A 17 -15.98 -4.48 -43.58
N ALA A 18 -15.99 -3.51 -42.66
CA ALA A 18 -16.49 -2.16 -42.94
C ALA A 18 -15.52 -1.34 -43.82
N GLN A 19 -14.22 -1.67 -43.81
CA GLN A 19 -13.16 -0.99 -44.56
C GLN A 19 -13.28 0.55 -44.52
N PRO A 20 -13.31 1.18 -43.32
CA PRO A 20 -13.47 2.62 -43.22
C PRO A 20 -12.34 3.35 -43.94
N GLN A 21 -12.69 4.32 -44.77
CA GLN A 21 -11.76 5.07 -45.62
C GLN A 21 -11.24 6.34 -44.93
N SER A 22 -11.81 6.70 -43.77
CA SER A 22 -11.42 7.86 -42.97
C SER A 22 -11.47 7.57 -41.46
N PHE A 23 -10.81 8.43 -40.68
CA PHE A 23 -10.88 8.34 -39.21
C PHE A 23 -12.29 8.64 -38.71
N GLU A 24 -13.01 9.56 -39.35
CA GLU A 24 -14.40 9.88 -39.06
C GLU A 24 -15.32 8.67 -39.26
N GLU A 25 -15.17 7.93 -40.37
CA GLU A 25 -15.93 6.70 -40.61
C GLU A 25 -15.62 5.59 -39.60
N LEU A 26 -14.33 5.43 -39.23
CA LEU A 26 -13.94 4.49 -38.18
C LEU A 26 -14.56 4.89 -36.84
N GLN A 27 -14.56 6.18 -36.49
CA GLN A 27 -15.11 6.66 -35.23
C GLN A 27 -16.64 6.55 -35.19
N GLU A 28 -17.33 6.78 -36.31
CA GLU A 28 -18.76 6.55 -36.45
C GLU A 28 -19.10 5.06 -36.27
N LEU A 29 -18.35 4.16 -36.93
CA LEU A 29 -18.47 2.71 -36.72
C LEU A 29 -18.26 2.33 -35.25
N LEU A 30 -17.20 2.80 -34.60
CA LEU A 30 -16.93 2.51 -33.18
C LEU A 30 -18.03 3.05 -32.26
N ASN A 31 -18.58 4.24 -32.55
CA ASN A 31 -19.68 4.83 -31.79
C ASN A 31 -20.98 4.04 -31.96
N THR A 32 -21.29 3.53 -33.16
CA THR A 32 -22.46 2.67 -33.36
C THR A 32 -22.36 1.32 -32.63
N LEU A 33 -21.14 0.83 -32.42
CA LEU A 33 -20.85 -0.38 -31.65
C LEU A 33 -20.77 -0.12 -30.13
N ALA A 34 -20.64 1.15 -29.70
CA ALA A 34 -20.55 1.52 -28.29
C ALA A 34 -21.93 1.42 -27.59
N GLY A 35 -22.01 0.62 -26.53
CA GLY A 35 -23.22 0.47 -25.72
C GLY A 35 -24.18 -0.66 -26.13
N SER A 36 -23.90 -1.37 -27.23
CA SER A 36 -24.62 -2.59 -27.64
C SER A 36 -23.70 -3.83 -27.56
N PRO A 37 -24.22 -5.04 -27.26
CA PRO A 37 -23.45 -6.27 -27.42
C PRO A 37 -23.00 -6.41 -28.87
N LEU A 38 -21.70 -6.68 -29.10
CA LEU A 38 -21.22 -6.95 -30.45
C LEU A 38 -21.94 -8.18 -31.03
N PRO A 39 -22.38 -8.16 -32.30
CA PRO A 39 -23.05 -9.29 -32.93
C PRO A 39 -22.10 -10.50 -32.94
N GLY A 40 -22.57 -11.64 -32.44
CA GLY A 40 -21.78 -12.88 -32.46
C GLY A 40 -21.51 -13.34 -33.90
N ILE A 41 -20.40 -14.03 -34.12
CA ILE A 41 -20.08 -14.64 -35.42
C ILE A 41 -20.99 -15.87 -35.58
N PRO A 42 -21.71 -16.03 -36.71
CA PRO A 42 -22.44 -17.26 -37.00
C PRO A 42 -21.51 -18.47 -36.95
N GLU A 43 -21.95 -19.57 -36.35
CA GLU A 43 -21.13 -20.78 -36.15
C GLU A 43 -20.53 -21.34 -37.47
N GLU A 44 -21.27 -21.15 -38.55
CA GLU A 44 -20.92 -21.56 -39.92
C GLU A 44 -19.73 -20.77 -40.50
N GLU A 45 -19.47 -19.56 -39.98
CA GLU A 45 -18.39 -18.67 -40.43
C GLU A 45 -17.13 -18.72 -39.55
N LEU A 46 -17.09 -19.58 -38.53
CA LEU A 46 -15.92 -19.77 -37.68
C LEU A 46 -14.88 -20.65 -38.39
N THR A 47 -13.64 -20.16 -38.47
CA THR A 47 -12.51 -20.97 -38.89
C THR A 47 -12.08 -21.93 -37.78
N ASP A 48 -11.27 -22.95 -38.11
CA ASP A 48 -10.71 -23.84 -37.09
C ASP A 48 -9.84 -23.08 -36.08
N ALA A 49 -9.21 -21.98 -36.51
CA ALA A 49 -8.48 -21.08 -35.62
C ALA A 49 -9.41 -20.35 -34.64
N ASP A 50 -10.56 -19.87 -35.11
CA ASP A 50 -11.55 -19.21 -34.26
C ASP A 50 -12.11 -20.17 -33.21
N ARG A 51 -12.48 -21.40 -33.63
CA ARG A 51 -12.97 -22.45 -32.73
C ARG A 51 -11.91 -22.85 -31.70
N ALA A 52 -10.66 -23.03 -32.13
CA ALA A 52 -9.56 -23.32 -31.23
C ALA A 52 -9.35 -22.20 -30.19
N PHE A 53 -9.49 -20.93 -30.59
CA PHE A 53 -9.36 -19.80 -29.67
C PHE A 53 -10.52 -19.70 -28.68
N ASP A 54 -11.75 -19.99 -29.11
CA ASP A 54 -12.91 -20.04 -28.21
C ASP A 54 -12.76 -21.18 -27.18
N LEU A 55 -12.26 -22.35 -27.59
CA LEU A 55 -11.90 -23.44 -26.66
C LEU A 55 -10.83 -23.03 -25.65
N VAL A 56 -9.80 -22.29 -26.07
CA VAL A 56 -8.79 -21.75 -25.15
C VAL A 56 -9.41 -20.74 -24.19
N GLY A 57 -10.30 -19.86 -24.66
CA GLY A 57 -11.07 -18.96 -23.79
C GLY A 57 -11.79 -19.73 -22.69
N GLU A 58 -12.57 -20.75 -23.06
CA GLU A 58 -13.25 -21.63 -22.12
C GLU A 58 -12.28 -22.39 -21.19
N ALA A 59 -11.06 -22.69 -21.67
CA ALA A 59 -10.05 -23.36 -20.87
C ALA A 59 -9.62 -22.52 -19.67
N TRP A 60 -9.42 -21.20 -19.85
CA TRP A 60 -9.05 -20.28 -18.77
C TRP A 60 -10.16 -20.05 -17.75
N ASP A 61 -11.42 -20.18 -18.16
CA ASP A 61 -12.59 -20.07 -17.28
C ASP A 61 -12.96 -21.41 -16.60
N SER A 62 -12.24 -22.48 -16.91
CA SER A 62 -12.52 -23.84 -16.43
C SER A 62 -11.54 -24.30 -15.35
N SER A 63 -11.88 -25.41 -14.68
CA SER A 63 -10.93 -26.07 -13.76
C SER A 63 -9.67 -26.52 -14.52
N PRO A 64 -8.48 -26.59 -13.88
CA PRO A 64 -7.24 -26.94 -14.58
C PRO A 64 -7.29 -28.25 -15.36
N ALA A 65 -8.02 -29.25 -14.84
CA ALA A 65 -8.19 -30.53 -15.52
C ALA A 65 -9.07 -30.43 -16.78
N LYS A 66 -10.16 -29.65 -16.73
CA LYS A 66 -11.03 -29.42 -17.88
C LYS A 66 -10.33 -28.52 -18.90
N GLY A 67 -9.71 -27.43 -18.47
CA GLY A 67 -9.02 -26.52 -19.37
C GLY A 67 -7.86 -27.18 -20.13
N ARG A 68 -7.12 -28.12 -19.53
CA ARG A 68 -6.12 -28.90 -20.28
C ARG A 68 -6.73 -29.73 -21.40
N LYS A 69 -7.90 -30.34 -21.18
CA LYS A 69 -8.62 -31.08 -22.23
C LYS A 69 -9.07 -30.16 -23.35
N LEU A 70 -9.64 -29.00 -23.00
CA LEU A 70 -10.07 -27.98 -23.97
C LEU A 70 -8.89 -27.45 -24.80
N ALA A 71 -7.73 -27.19 -24.16
CA ALA A 71 -6.52 -26.78 -24.86
C ALA A 71 -5.99 -27.88 -25.79
N THR A 72 -6.05 -29.16 -25.39
CA THR A 72 -5.73 -30.28 -26.29
C THR A 72 -6.69 -30.35 -27.48
N GLN A 73 -7.99 -30.18 -27.27
CA GLN A 73 -8.98 -30.14 -28.35
C GLN A 73 -8.74 -28.96 -29.29
N ALA A 74 -8.33 -27.79 -28.76
CA ALA A 74 -7.93 -26.66 -29.57
C ALA A 74 -6.74 -26.98 -30.47
N LEU A 75 -5.76 -27.77 -29.99
CA LEU A 75 -4.62 -28.23 -30.79
C LEU A 75 -4.98 -29.33 -31.79
N GLU A 76 -5.99 -30.15 -31.50
CA GLU A 76 -6.53 -31.13 -32.47
C GLU A 76 -7.22 -30.43 -33.65
N LEU A 77 -7.93 -29.33 -33.40
CA LEU A 77 -8.53 -28.49 -34.44
C LEU A 77 -7.49 -27.65 -35.17
N TRP A 78 -6.60 -26.99 -34.43
CA TRP A 78 -5.57 -26.12 -34.97
C TRP A 78 -4.21 -26.35 -34.28
N PRO A 79 -3.32 -27.17 -34.89
CA PRO A 79 -2.03 -27.49 -34.31
C PRO A 79 -1.10 -26.30 -34.07
N ASP A 80 -1.32 -25.18 -34.77
CA ASP A 80 -0.52 -23.96 -34.64
C ASP A 80 -1.14 -22.95 -33.63
N CYS A 81 -2.08 -23.37 -32.79
CA CYS A 81 -2.73 -22.54 -31.78
C CYS A 81 -1.78 -22.20 -30.61
N ILE A 82 -1.01 -21.11 -30.74
CA ILE A 82 -0.09 -20.61 -29.69
C ILE A 82 -0.79 -20.39 -28.34
N PRO A 83 -2.00 -19.80 -28.24
CA PRO A 83 -2.74 -19.68 -26.98
C PRO A 83 -3.02 -21.01 -26.26
N ALA A 84 -3.20 -22.11 -27.01
CA ALA A 84 -3.41 -23.41 -26.41
C ALA A 84 -2.13 -23.93 -25.76
N TYR A 85 -0.98 -23.78 -26.43
CA TYR A 85 0.33 -24.06 -25.83
C TYR A 85 0.60 -23.19 -24.61
N GLU A 86 0.22 -21.92 -24.65
CA GLU A 86 0.30 -21.00 -23.52
C GLU A 86 -0.46 -21.51 -22.30
N TYR A 87 -1.74 -21.87 -22.49
CA TYR A 87 -2.53 -22.46 -21.41
C TYR A 87 -1.86 -23.74 -20.87
N LEU A 88 -1.35 -24.60 -21.75
CA LEU A 88 -0.71 -25.86 -21.35
C LEU A 88 0.54 -25.61 -20.51
N PHE A 89 1.46 -24.74 -20.93
CA PHE A 89 2.69 -24.52 -20.17
C PHE A 89 2.45 -23.79 -18.83
N VAL A 90 1.41 -22.96 -18.72
CA VAL A 90 1.03 -22.32 -17.44
C VAL A 90 0.37 -23.33 -16.48
N SER A 91 -0.40 -24.27 -17.01
CA SER A 91 -1.24 -25.17 -16.18
C SER A 91 -0.55 -26.47 -15.72
N ILE A 92 0.67 -26.75 -16.19
CA ILE A 92 1.39 -27.99 -15.88
C ILE A 92 2.51 -27.78 -14.86
N LYS A 93 2.77 -28.82 -14.06
CA LYS A 93 3.83 -28.78 -13.03
C LYS A 93 5.19 -29.30 -13.51
N SER A 94 5.20 -30.16 -14.53
CA SER A 94 6.43 -30.79 -15.02
C SER A 94 7.30 -29.78 -15.75
N LYS A 95 8.50 -29.49 -15.22
CA LYS A 95 9.46 -28.57 -15.84
C LYS A 95 9.79 -28.95 -17.30
N LYS A 96 10.00 -30.24 -17.56
CA LYS A 96 10.34 -30.76 -18.89
C LYS A 96 9.21 -30.53 -19.89
N GLN A 97 7.99 -30.95 -19.57
CA GLN A 97 6.85 -30.76 -20.46
C GLN A 97 6.52 -29.27 -20.64
N ARG A 98 6.75 -28.45 -19.59
CA ARG A 98 6.53 -27.01 -19.65
C ARG A 98 7.44 -26.39 -20.69
N LEU A 99 8.72 -26.76 -20.69
CA LEU A 99 9.68 -26.32 -21.69
C LEU A 99 9.27 -26.77 -23.10
N GLU A 100 8.90 -28.03 -23.29
CA GLU A 100 8.48 -28.56 -24.61
C GLU A 100 7.33 -27.73 -25.21
N TYR A 101 6.33 -27.35 -24.40
CA TYR A 101 5.23 -26.50 -24.85
C TYR A 101 5.65 -25.05 -25.11
N ILE A 102 6.52 -24.46 -24.28
CA ILE A 102 7.07 -23.11 -24.50
C ILE A 102 7.85 -23.07 -25.82
N GLU A 103 8.76 -24.04 -26.04
CA GLU A 103 9.56 -24.12 -27.25
C GLU A 103 8.68 -24.29 -28.49
N LYS A 104 7.64 -25.11 -28.41
CA LYS A 104 6.70 -25.30 -29.52
C LYS A 104 5.93 -24.02 -29.85
N ALA A 105 5.44 -23.31 -28.84
CA ALA A 105 4.78 -22.02 -29.01
C ALA A 105 5.70 -20.98 -29.67
N VAL A 106 6.96 -20.92 -29.24
CA VAL A 106 7.98 -20.03 -29.81
C VAL A 106 8.35 -20.42 -31.24
N GLU A 107 8.48 -21.71 -31.54
CA GLU A 107 8.73 -22.23 -32.90
C GLU A 107 7.63 -21.80 -33.87
N ILE A 108 6.36 -22.01 -33.48
CA ILE A 108 5.20 -21.62 -34.27
C ILE A 108 5.18 -20.11 -34.48
N GLY A 109 5.36 -19.32 -33.40
CA GLY A 109 5.37 -17.86 -33.49
C GLY A 109 6.50 -17.32 -34.38
N LYS A 110 7.69 -17.92 -34.35
CA LYS A 110 8.79 -17.56 -35.27
C LYS A 110 8.43 -17.84 -36.73
N ARG A 111 7.72 -18.94 -37.01
CA ARG A 111 7.25 -19.27 -38.37
C ARG A 111 6.14 -18.32 -38.83
N LEU A 112 5.15 -18.05 -37.99
CA LEU A 112 3.98 -17.22 -38.32
C LEU A 112 4.33 -15.72 -38.43
N PHE A 113 5.12 -15.22 -37.48
CA PHE A 113 5.40 -13.78 -37.34
C PHE A 113 6.80 -13.37 -37.78
N GLY A 114 7.56 -14.28 -38.37
CA GLY A 114 8.87 -14.00 -38.97
C GLY A 114 8.79 -13.33 -40.34
N GLY A 115 9.92 -13.27 -41.04
CA GLY A 115 9.99 -12.88 -42.44
C GLY A 115 9.42 -11.48 -42.72
N LYS A 116 8.45 -11.39 -43.65
CA LYS A 116 7.80 -10.14 -44.05
C LYS A 116 7.00 -9.53 -42.89
N TYR A 117 6.27 -10.37 -42.14
CA TYR A 117 5.45 -9.94 -41.02
C TYR A 117 6.27 -9.21 -39.95
N LEU A 118 7.41 -9.80 -39.57
CA LEU A 118 8.35 -9.16 -38.65
C LEU A 118 8.79 -7.78 -39.15
N LYS A 119 9.16 -7.65 -40.43
CA LYS A 119 9.62 -6.38 -40.98
C LYS A 119 8.56 -5.28 -40.95
N GLU A 120 7.29 -5.65 -41.15
CA GLU A 120 6.16 -4.72 -41.20
C GLU A 120 5.68 -4.31 -39.80
N HIS A 121 5.88 -5.16 -38.79
CA HIS A 121 5.28 -4.96 -37.46
C HIS A 121 6.28 -4.83 -36.32
N ILE A 122 7.59 -4.91 -36.58
CA ILE A 122 8.62 -4.79 -35.53
C ILE A 122 8.42 -3.55 -34.65
N GLY A 123 8.60 -3.71 -33.35
CA GLY A 123 8.34 -2.68 -32.34
C GLY A 123 6.88 -2.57 -31.90
N ASN A 124 5.92 -3.10 -32.67
CA ASN A 124 4.48 -2.93 -32.44
C ASN A 124 3.73 -4.23 -32.07
N PHE A 125 4.44 -5.34 -31.80
CA PHE A 125 3.79 -6.64 -31.59
C PHE A 125 2.77 -6.56 -30.44
N TRP A 126 3.04 -5.84 -29.35
CA TRP A 126 2.07 -5.73 -28.24
C TRP A 126 0.72 -5.14 -28.61
N ASN A 127 0.68 -4.24 -29.59
CA ASN A 127 -0.55 -3.64 -30.08
C ASN A 127 -1.32 -4.57 -31.02
N ILE A 128 -0.73 -5.71 -31.39
CA ILE A 128 -1.33 -6.72 -32.26
C ILE A 128 -1.68 -7.96 -31.41
N THR A 129 -2.98 -8.11 -31.16
CA THR A 129 -3.54 -9.18 -30.32
C THR A 129 -3.01 -10.56 -30.67
N GLU A 130 -2.91 -10.89 -31.96
CA GLU A 130 -2.49 -12.20 -32.45
C GLU A 130 -1.05 -12.57 -32.05
N THR A 131 -0.19 -11.57 -31.82
CA THR A 131 1.22 -11.81 -31.47
C THR A 131 1.48 -11.87 -29.96
N ARG A 132 0.51 -11.46 -29.12
CA ARG A 132 0.66 -11.44 -27.66
C ARG A 132 0.97 -12.81 -27.04
N PRO A 133 0.29 -13.90 -27.43
CA PRO A 133 0.63 -15.24 -26.95
C PRO A 133 2.08 -15.64 -27.30
N TYR A 134 2.58 -15.21 -28.47
CA TYR A 134 3.97 -15.45 -28.87
C TYR A 134 4.95 -14.68 -27.98
N MET A 135 4.70 -13.40 -27.70
CA MET A 135 5.55 -12.61 -26.80
C MET A 135 5.57 -13.16 -25.37
N ARG A 136 4.42 -13.59 -24.82
CA ARG A 136 4.38 -14.24 -23.50
C ARG A 136 5.09 -15.59 -23.49
N SER A 137 5.08 -16.31 -24.60
CA SER A 137 5.87 -17.55 -24.77
C SER A 137 7.37 -17.26 -24.82
N LEU A 138 7.80 -16.18 -25.48
CA LEU A 138 9.21 -15.72 -25.42
C LEU A 138 9.61 -15.35 -24.00
N GLN A 139 8.77 -14.63 -23.27
CA GLN A 139 9.03 -14.27 -21.87
C GLN A 139 9.19 -15.52 -21.00
N ALA A 140 8.27 -16.48 -21.12
CA ALA A 140 8.36 -17.75 -20.40
C ALA A 140 9.65 -18.53 -20.73
N LEU A 141 10.13 -18.46 -21.99
CA LEU A 141 11.40 -19.07 -22.39
C LEU A 141 12.61 -18.35 -21.77
N ALA A 142 12.59 -17.02 -21.73
CA ALA A 142 13.63 -16.23 -21.07
C ALA A 142 13.71 -16.52 -19.57
N GLU A 143 12.56 -16.56 -18.90
CA GLU A 143 12.45 -16.92 -17.48
C GLU A 143 12.95 -18.35 -17.21
N TYR A 144 12.65 -19.30 -18.10
CA TYR A 144 13.19 -20.66 -18.00
C TYR A 144 14.73 -20.66 -18.08
N HIS A 145 15.31 -19.97 -19.08
CA HIS A 145 16.77 -19.88 -19.19
C HIS A 145 17.40 -19.20 -17.98
N ALA A 146 16.80 -18.12 -17.47
CA ALA A 146 17.28 -17.43 -16.29
C ALA A 146 17.25 -18.35 -15.05
N GLY A 147 16.15 -19.10 -14.86
CA GLY A 147 15.99 -20.05 -13.74
C GLY A 147 16.96 -21.23 -13.77
N GLU A 148 17.44 -21.63 -14.95
CA GLU A 148 18.49 -22.65 -15.11
C GLU A 148 19.91 -22.03 -15.09
N GLY A 149 20.05 -20.74 -14.77
CA GLY A 149 21.33 -20.03 -14.70
C GLY A 149 21.93 -19.62 -16.05
N ASN A 150 21.22 -19.86 -17.17
CA ASN A 150 21.63 -19.49 -18.52
C ASN A 150 21.31 -18.02 -18.82
N VAL A 151 21.84 -17.11 -18.01
CA VAL A 151 21.51 -15.67 -18.03
C VAL A 151 21.76 -15.03 -19.39
N SER A 152 22.81 -15.43 -20.12
CA SER A 152 23.11 -14.89 -21.45
C SER A 152 22.01 -15.20 -22.48
N ASN A 153 21.41 -16.40 -22.43
CA ASN A 153 20.31 -16.74 -23.32
C ASN A 153 19.04 -15.96 -22.95
N ALA A 154 18.78 -15.77 -21.66
CA ALA A 154 17.66 -14.96 -21.19
C ALA A 154 17.76 -13.50 -21.67
N ILE A 155 18.95 -12.89 -21.55
CA ILE A 155 19.24 -11.53 -22.05
C ILE A 155 18.89 -11.41 -23.54
N VAL A 156 19.39 -12.33 -24.39
CA VAL A 156 19.11 -12.30 -25.83
C VAL A 156 17.62 -12.33 -26.12
N ILE A 157 16.85 -13.13 -25.37
CA ILE A 157 15.40 -13.24 -25.57
C ILE A 157 14.68 -11.98 -25.08
N TRP A 158 15.03 -11.43 -23.90
CA TRP A 158 14.44 -10.18 -23.43
C TRP A 158 14.75 -9.00 -24.36
N GLU A 159 15.96 -8.92 -24.89
CA GLU A 159 16.31 -7.93 -25.91
C GLU A 159 15.50 -8.11 -27.21
N ASP A 160 15.24 -9.35 -27.62
CA ASP A 160 14.37 -9.63 -28.76
C ASP A 160 12.91 -9.24 -28.47
N ILE A 161 12.41 -9.49 -27.26
CA ILE A 161 11.08 -9.01 -26.83
C ILE A 161 11.01 -7.48 -26.92
N ILE A 162 12.01 -6.75 -26.42
CA ILE A 162 12.08 -5.28 -26.53
C ILE A 162 12.17 -4.82 -27.99
N ARG A 163 12.81 -5.60 -28.86
CA ARG A 163 12.86 -5.30 -30.30
C ARG A 163 11.49 -5.49 -30.96
N LEU A 164 10.73 -6.52 -30.56
CA LEU A 164 9.38 -6.79 -31.04
C LEU A 164 8.34 -5.82 -30.45
N ASN A 165 8.57 -5.36 -29.22
CA ASN A 165 7.72 -4.47 -28.43
C ASN A 165 8.55 -3.31 -27.87
N ALA A 166 8.61 -2.20 -28.63
CA ALA A 166 9.52 -1.11 -28.33
C ALA A 166 9.17 -0.34 -27.05
N ASP A 167 7.91 -0.37 -26.61
CA ASP A 167 7.43 0.31 -25.40
C ASP A 167 7.54 -0.57 -24.14
N ASP A 168 8.02 -1.82 -24.29
CA ASP A 168 8.16 -2.80 -23.21
C ASP A 168 6.90 -2.92 -22.33
N ASN A 169 5.74 -3.08 -22.97
CA ASN A 169 4.47 -3.28 -22.26
C ASN A 169 4.44 -4.57 -21.41
N LEU A 170 5.36 -5.52 -21.63
CA LEU A 170 5.51 -6.72 -20.79
C LEU A 170 6.33 -6.46 -19.52
N GLY A 171 7.07 -5.35 -19.45
CA GLY A 171 7.92 -5.04 -18.32
C GLY A 171 9.19 -5.89 -18.24
N VAL A 172 9.66 -6.47 -19.36
CA VAL A 172 10.84 -7.36 -19.32
C VAL A 172 12.13 -6.61 -18.97
N ARG A 173 12.14 -5.26 -19.03
CA ARG A 173 13.28 -4.45 -18.58
C ARG A 173 13.63 -4.69 -17.11
N TYR A 174 12.65 -4.98 -16.25
CA TYR A 174 12.92 -5.22 -14.82
C TYR A 174 13.74 -6.49 -14.59
N SER A 175 13.57 -7.52 -15.42
CA SER A 175 14.41 -8.73 -15.38
C SER A 175 15.71 -8.58 -16.18
N LEU A 176 15.69 -7.82 -17.29
CA LEU A 176 16.86 -7.59 -18.14
C LEU A 176 17.96 -6.80 -17.42
N LEU A 177 17.61 -5.73 -16.71
CA LEU A 177 18.60 -4.84 -16.09
C LEU A 177 19.47 -5.56 -15.04
N PRO A 178 18.92 -6.28 -14.04
CA PRO A 178 19.71 -7.08 -13.10
C PRO A 178 20.56 -8.16 -13.79
N ALA A 179 20.04 -8.77 -14.86
CA ALA A 179 20.78 -9.78 -15.62
C ALA A 179 22.02 -9.19 -16.33
N LEU A 180 21.91 -7.99 -16.89
CA LEU A 180 23.04 -7.26 -17.47
C LEU A 180 24.09 -6.92 -16.40
N LEU A 181 23.66 -6.53 -15.20
CA LEU A 181 24.56 -6.28 -14.06
C LEU A 181 25.30 -7.55 -13.63
N ARG A 182 24.60 -8.70 -13.57
CA ARG A 182 25.21 -10.00 -13.27
C ARG A 182 26.32 -10.36 -14.27
N GLN A 183 26.13 -10.02 -15.54
CA GLN A 183 27.12 -10.20 -16.61
C GLN A 183 28.15 -9.05 -16.70
N ARG A 184 28.06 -8.04 -15.83
CA ARG A 184 28.88 -6.82 -15.83
C ARG A 184 28.83 -6.03 -17.14
N ASP A 185 27.75 -6.16 -17.92
CA ASP A 185 27.53 -5.37 -19.14
C ASP A 185 26.91 -4.00 -18.82
N LEU A 186 27.75 -3.13 -18.23
CA LEU A 186 27.34 -1.77 -17.83
C LEU A 186 26.98 -0.88 -19.03
N LYS A 187 27.48 -1.21 -20.22
CA LYS A 187 27.21 -0.47 -21.46
C LYS A 187 25.78 -0.70 -21.90
N SER A 188 25.35 -1.96 -21.97
CA SER A 188 23.97 -2.31 -22.32
C SER A 188 22.99 -1.86 -21.23
N TYR A 189 23.35 -2.02 -19.95
CA TYR A 189 22.56 -1.47 -18.84
C TYR A 189 22.28 0.03 -19.04
N SER A 190 23.34 0.82 -19.27
CA SER A 190 23.22 2.27 -19.50
C SER A 190 22.40 2.62 -20.75
N LYS A 191 22.45 1.78 -21.80
CA LYS A 191 21.63 1.94 -23.01
C LYS A 191 20.13 1.78 -22.68
N TYR A 192 19.77 0.77 -21.89
CA TYR A 192 18.36 0.51 -21.55
C TYR A 192 17.80 1.49 -20.53
N CYS A 193 18.55 1.89 -19.51
CA CYS A 193 18.11 2.95 -18.58
C CYS A 193 17.90 4.30 -19.27
N LYS A 194 18.71 4.63 -20.30
CA LYS A 194 18.47 5.83 -21.12
C LYS A 194 17.22 5.71 -22.00
N LYS A 195 16.90 4.49 -22.46
CA LYS A 195 15.70 4.24 -23.27
C LYS A 195 14.43 4.31 -22.42
N TYR A 196 14.48 3.81 -21.18
CA TYR A 196 13.38 3.77 -20.23
C TYR A 196 13.78 4.45 -18.92
N PRO A 197 13.77 5.78 -18.84
CA PRO A 197 14.11 6.49 -17.61
C PRO A 197 13.00 6.32 -16.57
N GLU A 198 13.38 5.86 -15.38
CA GLU A 198 12.49 5.67 -14.23
C GLU A 198 13.24 5.96 -12.93
N ASP A 199 12.49 6.33 -11.88
CA ASP A 199 12.96 6.58 -10.52
C ASP A 199 12.35 5.58 -9.51
N THR A 200 12.01 4.37 -9.98
CA THR A 200 11.46 3.28 -9.18
C THR A 200 12.52 2.60 -8.30
N THR A 201 12.08 1.89 -7.25
CA THR A 201 12.97 1.17 -6.32
C THR A 201 14.01 0.30 -7.07
N PRO A 202 13.64 -0.54 -8.06
CA PRO A 202 14.62 -1.37 -8.78
C PRO A 202 15.68 -0.55 -9.51
N TYR A 203 15.30 0.56 -10.15
CA TYR A 203 16.24 1.41 -10.91
C TYR A 203 17.25 2.08 -9.98
N LEU A 204 16.78 2.68 -8.89
CA LEU A 204 17.64 3.40 -7.96
C LEU A 204 18.66 2.48 -7.29
N PHE A 205 18.25 1.28 -6.87
CA PHE A 205 19.17 0.32 -6.28
C PHE A 205 20.12 -0.30 -7.30
N ASN A 206 19.67 -0.58 -8.53
CA ASN A 206 20.55 -1.04 -9.59
C ASN A 206 21.59 0.03 -9.96
N ASP A 207 21.20 1.31 -10.03
CA ASP A 207 22.12 2.42 -10.29
C ASP A 207 23.15 2.57 -9.17
N ALA A 208 22.74 2.49 -7.90
CA ALA A 208 23.66 2.45 -6.76
C ALA A 208 24.69 1.31 -6.90
N LEU A 209 24.25 0.11 -7.28
CA LEU A 209 25.14 -1.02 -7.55
C LEU A 209 26.09 -0.75 -8.72
N VAL A 210 25.63 -0.09 -9.79
CA VAL A 210 26.47 0.29 -10.94
C VAL A 210 27.59 1.25 -10.54
N HIS A 211 27.28 2.28 -9.74
CA HIS A 211 28.29 3.21 -9.26
C HIS A 211 29.32 2.49 -8.38
N PHE A 212 28.87 1.61 -7.49
CA PHE A 212 29.76 0.74 -6.73
C PHE A 212 30.63 -0.16 -7.62
N MET A 213 30.07 -0.76 -8.67
CA MET A 213 30.82 -1.62 -9.59
C MET A 213 31.90 -0.85 -10.37
N LYS A 214 31.71 0.44 -10.63
CA LYS A 214 32.66 1.29 -11.36
C LYS A 214 33.79 1.83 -10.46
N GLU A 215 33.45 2.23 -9.25
CA GLU A 215 34.33 3.05 -8.40
C GLU A 215 34.66 2.42 -7.04
N GLY A 216 34.03 1.29 -6.72
CA GLY A 216 34.05 0.71 -5.39
C GLY A 216 33.23 1.54 -4.39
N ALA A 217 33.57 1.42 -3.10
CA ALA A 217 32.95 2.19 -2.02
C ALA A 217 33.40 3.67 -2.07
N SER A 218 32.88 4.42 -3.04
CA SER A 218 33.18 5.84 -3.25
C SER A 218 32.12 6.76 -2.61
N ALA A 219 32.43 8.05 -2.46
CA ALA A 219 31.46 9.04 -2.02
C ALA A 219 30.26 9.13 -2.98
N GLU A 220 30.51 9.03 -4.29
CA GLU A 220 29.46 9.05 -5.30
C GLU A 220 28.56 7.81 -5.19
N ALA A 221 29.12 6.60 -5.12
CA ALA A 221 28.34 5.38 -4.92
C ALA A 221 27.48 5.45 -3.63
N ASN A 222 28.03 6.02 -2.56
CA ASN A 222 27.30 6.20 -1.30
C ASN A 222 26.12 7.17 -1.42
N GLU A 223 26.24 8.26 -2.20
CA GLU A 223 25.13 9.17 -2.46
C GLU A 223 24.01 8.49 -3.24
N TYR A 224 24.34 7.68 -4.26
CA TYR A 224 23.33 6.88 -4.97
C TYR A 224 22.65 5.87 -4.07
N LEU A 225 23.41 5.16 -3.23
CA LEU A 225 22.85 4.22 -2.26
C LEU A 225 21.96 4.92 -1.23
N LYS A 226 22.34 6.11 -0.77
CA LYS A 226 21.54 6.93 0.15
C LYS A 226 20.21 7.36 -0.50
N ASN A 227 20.25 7.79 -1.76
CA ASN A 227 19.05 8.14 -2.51
C ASN A 227 18.11 6.92 -2.68
N ALA A 228 18.68 5.77 -3.04
CA ALA A 228 17.92 4.52 -3.15
C ALA A 228 17.30 4.10 -1.81
N ALA A 229 18.06 4.19 -0.71
CA ALA A 229 17.58 3.86 0.64
C ALA A 229 16.49 4.83 1.14
N ALA A 230 16.58 6.12 0.77
CA ALA A 230 15.55 7.11 1.09
C ALA A 230 14.25 6.88 0.29
N ASN A 231 14.37 6.34 -0.94
CA ASN A 231 13.23 5.93 -1.75
C ASN A 231 12.55 4.69 -1.17
N ASN A 232 13.31 3.65 -0.81
CA ASN A 232 12.76 2.43 -0.21
C ASN A 232 13.71 1.83 0.85
N SER A 233 13.41 2.11 2.12
CA SER A 233 14.24 1.75 3.26
C SER A 233 14.22 0.24 3.61
N TYR A 234 13.31 -0.54 3.03
CA TYR A 234 13.17 -1.97 3.30
C TYR A 234 14.15 -2.83 2.50
N VAL A 235 14.65 -2.33 1.36
CA VAL A 235 15.48 -3.12 0.44
C VAL A 235 16.81 -3.54 1.06
N ILE A 236 17.56 -2.62 1.68
CA ILE A 236 18.89 -2.96 2.19
C ILE A 236 18.83 -4.03 3.30
N PRO A 237 17.93 -3.95 4.29
CA PRO A 237 17.71 -5.05 5.22
C PRO A 237 17.40 -6.39 4.55
N LEU A 238 16.57 -6.41 3.50
CA LEU A 238 16.25 -7.64 2.76
C LEU A 238 17.45 -8.18 1.99
N LEU A 239 18.24 -7.31 1.34
CA LEU A 239 19.47 -7.70 0.66
C LEU A 239 20.52 -8.25 1.63
N LEU A 240 20.61 -7.69 2.84
CA LEU A 240 21.54 -8.14 3.89
C LEU A 240 21.08 -9.40 4.63
N HIS A 241 19.81 -9.81 4.50
CA HIS A 241 19.28 -11.00 5.14
C HIS A 241 19.91 -12.29 4.60
N ASP A 242 20.13 -13.31 5.44
CA ASP A 242 20.85 -14.54 5.08
C ASP A 242 20.13 -15.43 4.04
N ALA A 243 18.84 -15.20 3.81
CA ALA A 243 18.03 -15.88 2.81
C ALA A 243 17.23 -14.87 1.97
N PRO A 244 16.94 -15.19 0.69
CA PRO A 244 16.03 -14.37 -0.12
C PRO A 244 14.60 -14.43 0.44
N PRO A 245 13.71 -13.51 0.02
CA PRO A 245 12.30 -13.58 0.37
C PRO A 245 11.69 -14.96 0.08
N SER A 246 10.84 -15.46 0.97
CA SER A 246 10.24 -16.80 0.85
C SER A 246 9.00 -16.84 -0.05
N SER A 247 8.41 -15.68 -0.35
CA SER A 247 7.19 -15.54 -1.13
C SER A 247 7.08 -14.14 -1.72
N LEU A 248 6.53 -14.04 -2.93
CA LEU A 248 6.19 -12.78 -3.57
C LEU A 248 4.77 -12.31 -3.17
N PRO A 249 4.55 -10.99 -3.06
CA PRO A 249 3.23 -10.42 -2.80
C PRO A 249 2.35 -10.42 -4.07
N ASP A 250 1.03 -10.54 -3.90
CA ASP A 250 0.06 -10.56 -5.02
C ASP A 250 -0.09 -9.19 -5.72
N SER A 251 0.25 -8.11 -5.02
CA SER A 251 0.26 -6.73 -5.53
C SER A 251 1.20 -5.88 -4.70
N TYR A 252 1.61 -4.73 -5.23
CA TYR A 252 2.46 -3.79 -4.51
C TYR A 252 2.03 -2.34 -4.79
N ALA A 253 2.51 -1.43 -3.96
CA ALA A 253 2.48 0.01 -4.22
C ALA A 253 3.93 0.51 -4.35
N LEU A 254 4.13 1.63 -5.05
CA LEU A 254 5.47 2.22 -5.15
C LEU A 254 6.01 2.55 -3.74
N HIS A 255 7.29 2.28 -3.54
CA HIS A 255 8.08 2.50 -2.33
C HIS A 255 7.63 1.67 -1.13
N SER A 256 6.79 0.65 -1.36
CA SER A 256 6.27 -0.20 -0.30
C SER A 256 7.23 -1.34 0.05
N PRO A 257 7.05 -2.01 1.20
CA PRO A 257 7.74 -3.24 1.52
C PRO A 257 7.54 -4.32 0.45
N GLU A 258 6.36 -4.39 -0.16
CA GLU A 258 6.04 -5.34 -1.23
C GLU A 258 6.90 -5.10 -2.47
N GLU A 259 7.10 -3.83 -2.87
CA GLU A 259 8.03 -3.49 -3.96
C GLU A 259 9.48 -3.89 -3.59
N ALA A 260 9.87 -3.69 -2.33
CA ALA A 260 11.18 -4.08 -1.84
C ALA A 260 11.37 -5.61 -1.84
N ILE A 261 10.32 -6.37 -1.50
CA ILE A 261 10.31 -7.83 -1.55
C ILE A 261 10.44 -8.32 -2.99
N ILE A 262 9.67 -7.73 -3.93
CA ILE A 262 9.76 -8.07 -5.36
C ILE A 262 11.17 -7.82 -5.88
N TYR A 263 11.74 -6.64 -5.60
CA TYR A 263 13.11 -6.34 -6.01
C TYR A 263 14.14 -7.26 -5.33
N ALA A 264 13.99 -7.53 -4.04
CA ALA A 264 14.90 -8.41 -3.31
C ALA A 264 14.84 -9.85 -3.82
N ASP A 265 13.67 -10.39 -4.14
CA ASP A 265 13.54 -11.73 -4.73
C ASP A 265 14.42 -11.89 -5.99
N GLU A 266 14.41 -10.88 -6.85
CA GLU A 266 15.19 -10.89 -8.10
C GLU A 266 16.68 -10.56 -7.89
N ALA A 267 16.98 -9.59 -7.03
CA ALA A 267 18.31 -8.99 -6.91
C ALA A 267 19.15 -9.57 -5.77
N TRP A 268 18.59 -10.31 -4.81
CA TRP A 268 19.30 -10.81 -3.62
C TRP A 268 20.56 -11.61 -3.98
N GLN A 269 20.46 -12.45 -5.02
CA GLN A 269 21.58 -13.24 -5.54
C GLN A 269 22.60 -12.35 -6.28
N LEU A 270 22.13 -11.37 -7.07
CA LEU A 270 23.00 -10.44 -7.79
C LEU A 270 23.93 -9.68 -6.83
N TRP A 271 23.41 -9.10 -5.75
CA TRP A 271 24.20 -8.34 -4.78
C TRP A 271 25.26 -9.19 -4.06
N ARG A 272 25.05 -10.51 -3.94
CA ARG A 272 26.04 -11.46 -3.39
C ARG A 272 27.13 -11.83 -4.37
N GLU A 273 26.79 -11.91 -5.65
CA GLU A 273 27.72 -12.28 -6.71
C GLU A 273 28.68 -11.14 -7.07
N ILE A 274 28.31 -9.88 -6.80
CA ILE A 274 29.20 -8.73 -6.98
C ILE A 274 30.20 -8.64 -5.81
N PRO A 275 31.52 -8.81 -6.05
CA PRO A 275 32.51 -8.81 -5.00
C PRO A 275 32.52 -7.51 -4.21
N GLY A 276 32.43 -7.62 -2.88
CA GLY A 276 32.47 -6.47 -1.97
C GLY A 276 31.15 -5.70 -1.84
N ALA A 277 30.11 -6.00 -2.63
CA ALA A 277 28.86 -5.24 -2.58
C ALA A 277 28.13 -5.40 -1.24
N LEU A 278 28.08 -6.60 -0.66
CA LEU A 278 27.50 -6.79 0.68
C LEU A 278 28.30 -6.12 1.78
N GLU A 279 29.63 -6.15 1.73
CA GLU A 279 30.48 -5.48 2.72
C GLU A 279 30.35 -3.96 2.59
N TRP A 280 30.23 -3.46 1.37
CA TRP A 280 29.89 -2.07 1.09
C TRP A 280 28.52 -1.70 1.64
N LEU A 281 27.48 -2.51 1.43
CA LEU A 281 26.17 -2.29 2.06
C LEU A 281 26.33 -2.24 3.59
N LYS A 282 27.01 -3.19 4.23
CA LYS A 282 27.18 -3.18 5.70
C LYS A 282 27.95 -1.95 6.22
N ALA A 283 28.96 -1.50 5.49
CA ALA A 283 29.86 -0.42 5.90
C ALA A 283 29.35 0.98 5.53
N SER A 284 28.48 1.08 4.53
CA SER A 284 28.01 2.37 4.01
C SER A 284 27.07 3.05 5.00
N PRO A 285 27.19 4.38 5.15
CA PRO A 285 26.23 5.19 5.89
C PRO A 285 24.98 5.46 5.03
N TRP A 286 24.42 4.44 4.38
CA TRP A 286 22.97 4.46 4.13
C TRP A 286 22.33 4.46 5.51
N GLU A 287 21.23 5.18 5.71
CA GLU A 287 20.71 5.45 7.04
C GLU A 287 20.34 4.17 7.82
N GLN A 288 21.33 3.52 8.42
CA GLN A 288 21.29 3.29 9.84
C GLN A 288 21.27 4.67 10.52
N LYS A 289 20.12 5.37 10.42
CA LYS A 289 19.49 5.71 11.70
C LYS A 289 19.50 4.36 12.39
N LYS A 290 20.46 4.15 13.29
CA LYS A 290 20.32 3.14 14.34
C LYS A 290 18.83 3.17 14.61
N ARG A 291 18.08 2.10 14.31
CA ARG A 291 16.85 1.81 15.05
C ARG A 291 17.27 2.16 16.45
N GLY A 292 16.81 3.31 16.96
CA GLY A 292 17.47 3.95 18.08
C GLY A 292 17.68 2.84 19.08
N LYS A 293 18.88 2.67 19.63
CA LYS A 293 18.95 1.89 20.86
C LYS A 293 18.01 2.64 21.78
N ALA A 294 16.75 2.21 21.85
CA ALA A 294 15.70 2.93 22.51
C ALA A 294 16.15 3.02 23.96
N GLN A 295 16.46 4.24 24.40
CA GLN A 295 16.50 4.71 25.77
C GLN A 295 16.39 6.23 25.67
N PRO A 296 15.38 6.85 26.28
CA PRO A 296 15.21 6.76 27.72
C PRO A 296 13.78 6.55 28.25
N LEU A 297 13.74 6.00 29.45
CA LEU A 297 13.04 6.55 30.62
C LEU A 297 14.03 6.57 31.82
N VAL A 298 15.30 6.96 31.60
CA VAL A 298 16.40 6.79 32.60
C VAL A 298 16.26 7.70 33.83
N LYS A 299 15.15 8.43 33.97
CA LYS A 299 14.85 9.26 35.15
C LYS A 299 13.56 8.89 35.89
N LEU A 300 12.72 7.98 35.37
CA LEU A 300 11.52 7.56 36.08
C LEU A 300 11.82 6.43 37.06
N SER A 301 11.37 6.60 38.30
CA SER A 301 11.37 5.51 39.27
C SER A 301 10.36 4.42 38.87
N ARG A 302 10.50 3.21 39.41
CA ARG A 302 9.54 2.12 39.16
C ARG A 302 8.12 2.51 39.61
N GLU A 303 8.02 3.25 40.70
CA GLU A 303 6.76 3.77 41.23
C GLU A 303 6.12 4.75 40.25
N SER A 304 6.92 5.67 39.71
CA SER A 304 6.47 6.67 38.73
C SER A 304 5.99 5.99 37.44
N LEU A 305 6.72 4.99 36.94
CA LEU A 305 6.32 4.18 35.79
C LEU A 305 5.03 3.39 36.05
N SER A 306 4.91 2.80 37.25
CA SER A 306 3.71 2.07 37.65
C SER A 306 2.48 2.98 37.70
N LEU A 307 2.62 4.20 38.18
CA LEU A 307 1.55 5.21 38.18
C LEU A 307 1.13 5.57 36.76
N LEU A 308 2.08 5.83 35.84
CA LEU A 308 1.77 6.11 34.44
C LEU A 308 1.08 4.94 33.70
N LEU A 309 1.27 3.70 34.16
CA LEU A 309 0.61 2.53 33.58
C LEU A 309 -0.78 2.27 34.16
N SER A 310 -0.97 2.52 35.45
CA SER A 310 -2.15 2.05 36.20
C SER A 310 -3.10 3.16 36.63
N ASP A 311 -2.57 4.33 37.01
CA ASP A 311 -3.36 5.48 37.45
C ASP A 311 -2.71 6.83 37.03
N PRO A 312 -2.73 7.16 35.73
CA PRO A 312 -2.03 8.33 35.19
C PRO A 312 -2.51 9.67 35.74
N PHE A 313 -3.75 9.73 36.23
CA PHE A 313 -4.37 10.95 36.75
C PHE A 313 -4.32 11.03 38.28
N SER A 314 -3.62 10.11 38.95
CA SER A 314 -3.32 10.18 40.38
C SER A 314 -2.69 11.54 40.72
N PRO A 315 -3.02 12.19 41.85
CA PRO A 315 -2.37 13.44 42.26
C PRO A 315 -0.85 13.35 42.46
N VAL A 316 -0.32 12.13 42.61
CA VAL A 316 1.11 11.83 42.73
C VAL A 316 1.72 11.23 41.47
N SER A 317 0.95 11.10 40.38
CA SER A 317 1.47 10.69 39.07
C SER A 317 2.52 11.69 38.60
N PRO A 318 3.62 11.24 37.97
CA PRO A 318 4.61 12.16 37.41
C PRO A 318 4.07 12.95 36.20
N LEU A 319 2.90 12.59 35.66
CA LEU A 319 2.19 13.36 34.63
C LEU A 319 0.97 14.02 35.27
N GLN A 320 0.89 15.35 35.22
CA GLN A 320 -0.16 16.11 35.88
C GLN A 320 -0.83 17.09 34.92
N PHE A 321 -2.13 17.33 35.09
CA PHE A 321 -2.78 18.45 34.42
C PHE A 321 -2.30 19.76 35.03
N ARG A 322 -2.03 20.73 34.16
CA ARG A 322 -1.73 22.09 34.59
C ARG A 322 -3.01 22.77 35.06
N PRO A 323 -3.08 23.28 36.31
CA PRO A 323 -4.30 23.86 36.86
C PRO A 323 -4.75 25.13 36.11
N ASP A 324 -3.81 25.82 35.48
CA ASP A 324 -3.94 27.10 34.77
C ASP A 324 -4.37 26.97 33.28
N LEU A 325 -4.71 25.77 32.79
CA LEU A 325 -5.25 25.59 31.43
C LEU A 325 -6.49 26.44 31.20
N LYS A 326 -6.48 27.28 30.16
CA LYS A 326 -7.56 28.21 29.85
C LYS A 326 -8.45 27.72 28.72
N ASP A 327 -9.64 28.31 28.63
CA ASP A 327 -10.58 28.03 27.53
C ASP A 327 -10.01 28.41 26.16
N GLU A 328 -9.23 29.49 26.07
CA GLU A 328 -8.57 29.92 24.83
C GLU A 328 -7.59 28.88 24.27
N ASP A 329 -6.93 28.12 25.15
CA ASP A 329 -5.95 27.11 24.76
C ASP A 329 -6.60 25.91 24.07
N VAL A 330 -7.80 25.53 24.53
CA VAL A 330 -8.53 24.34 24.05
C VAL A 330 -9.60 24.66 23.02
N ALA A 331 -10.00 25.93 22.89
CA ALA A 331 -11.02 26.37 21.94
C ALA A 331 -10.66 26.03 20.49
N GLN A 332 -9.37 26.00 20.15
CA GLN A 332 -8.87 25.65 18.82
C GLN A 332 -8.87 24.15 18.50
N ILE A 333 -9.16 23.29 19.48
CA ILE A 333 -9.14 21.84 19.30
C ILE A 333 -10.44 21.38 18.62
N LEU A 334 -10.31 21.01 17.34
CA LEU A 334 -11.43 20.66 16.47
C LEU A 334 -12.29 19.53 17.03
N PHE A 335 -11.69 18.58 17.74
CA PHE A 335 -12.43 17.48 18.38
C PHE A 335 -13.30 17.96 19.56
N VAL A 336 -12.81 18.92 20.35
CA VAL A 336 -13.59 19.55 21.44
C VAL A 336 -14.77 20.32 20.84
N GLN A 337 -14.52 21.08 19.77
CA GLN A 337 -15.58 21.78 19.05
C GLN A 337 -16.64 20.79 18.55
N LEU A 338 -16.23 19.71 17.88
CA LEU A 338 -17.15 18.69 17.38
C LEU A 338 -17.99 18.06 18.50
N ALA A 339 -17.36 17.66 19.61
CA ALA A 339 -18.08 17.06 20.74
C ALA A 339 -19.09 18.04 21.38
N ARG A 340 -18.74 19.32 21.50
CA ARG A 340 -19.66 20.36 22.00
C ARG A 340 -20.82 20.60 21.02
N GLU A 341 -20.56 20.63 19.72
CA GLU A 341 -21.58 20.77 18.68
C GLU A 341 -22.54 19.58 18.64
N VAL A 342 -22.06 18.37 18.90
CA VAL A 342 -22.92 17.17 19.08
C VAL A 342 -23.88 17.37 20.25
N LEU A 343 -23.38 17.79 21.41
CA LEU A 343 -24.21 18.03 22.59
C LEU A 343 -25.19 19.19 22.37
N ALA A 344 -24.75 20.28 21.74
CA ALA A 344 -25.59 21.43 21.41
C ALA A 344 -26.71 21.05 20.44
N ALA A 345 -26.41 20.27 19.40
CA ALA A 345 -27.41 19.76 18.47
C ALA A 345 -28.45 18.87 19.17
N ILE A 346 -28.01 17.98 20.07
CA ILE A 346 -28.91 17.16 20.89
C ILE A 346 -29.75 18.03 21.83
N HIS A 347 -29.20 19.13 22.37
CA HIS A 347 -29.92 20.07 23.22
C HIS A 347 -31.03 20.81 22.48
N ASN A 348 -30.75 21.26 21.26
CA ASN A 348 -31.66 22.11 20.50
C ASN A 348 -32.91 21.38 19.97
N GLU A 349 -32.82 20.07 19.69
CA GLU A 349 -33.94 19.28 19.15
C GLU A 349 -34.77 18.53 20.21
N GLN A 350 -34.46 18.68 21.51
CA GLN A 350 -34.86 17.71 22.53
C GLN A 350 -36.35 17.26 22.52
N PRO A 351 -36.63 15.94 22.45
CA PRO A 351 -35.69 14.82 22.26
C PRO A 351 -35.35 14.53 20.78
N LEU A 352 -34.06 14.43 20.46
CA LEU A 352 -33.57 14.08 19.12
C LEU A 352 -33.92 12.62 18.78
N LYS A 353 -34.65 12.40 17.70
CA LYS A 353 -35.01 11.06 17.22
C LYS A 353 -33.80 10.39 16.56
N LEU A 354 -33.47 9.17 16.96
CA LEU A 354 -32.40 8.38 16.33
C LEU A 354 -32.94 7.58 15.13
N THR A 355 -32.02 7.10 14.31
CA THR A 355 -32.33 6.08 13.28
C THR A 355 -32.72 4.75 13.92
N GLN A 356 -33.24 3.82 13.12
CA GLN A 356 -33.60 2.46 13.60
C GLN A 356 -32.41 1.71 14.22
N LYS A 357 -31.18 1.99 13.77
CA LYS A 357 -29.95 1.41 14.34
C LYS A 357 -29.42 2.14 15.59
N GLY A 358 -30.11 3.18 16.05
CA GLY A 358 -29.67 3.97 17.21
C GLY A 358 -28.58 5.02 16.91
N ASN A 359 -28.33 5.30 15.62
CA ASN A 359 -27.38 6.31 15.15
C ASN A 359 -28.05 7.68 14.96
N LEU A 360 -27.26 8.76 14.91
CA LEU A 360 -27.72 10.11 14.59
C LEU A 360 -28.39 10.14 13.20
N PRO A 361 -29.44 10.96 13.03
CA PRO A 361 -30.05 11.16 11.71
C PRO A 361 -29.06 11.68 10.69
N ARG A 362 -29.20 11.22 9.44
CA ARG A 362 -28.35 11.66 8.31
C ARG A 362 -28.28 13.19 8.16
N ALA A 363 -29.40 13.88 8.35
CA ALA A 363 -29.44 15.35 8.27
C ALA A 363 -28.50 16.01 9.29
N LEU A 364 -28.44 15.47 10.51
CA LEU A 364 -27.54 15.97 11.54
C LEU A 364 -26.09 15.60 11.24
N VAL A 365 -25.82 14.37 10.77
CA VAL A 365 -24.47 13.96 10.33
C VAL A 365 -23.95 14.89 9.24
N GLN A 366 -24.77 15.21 8.24
CA GLN A 366 -24.43 16.15 7.16
C GLN A 366 -24.21 17.58 7.68
N LYS A 367 -25.05 18.04 8.62
CA LYS A 367 -24.88 19.36 9.26
C LYS A 367 -23.55 19.45 10.00
N LEU A 368 -23.22 18.46 10.83
CA LEU A 368 -21.98 18.43 11.61
C LEU A 368 -20.75 18.30 10.70
N TYR A 369 -20.83 17.50 9.64
CA TYR A 369 -19.77 17.42 8.64
C TYR A 369 -19.58 18.75 7.88
N GLY A 370 -20.68 19.47 7.64
CA GLY A 370 -20.68 20.80 7.03
C GLY A 370 -19.94 21.88 7.83
N LEU A 371 -19.60 21.63 9.10
CA LEU A 371 -18.74 22.51 9.91
C LEU A 371 -17.28 22.48 9.45
N ARG A 372 -16.89 21.53 8.59
CA ARG A 372 -15.53 21.38 8.04
C ARG A 372 -14.42 21.22 9.09
N LEU A 373 -14.78 20.73 10.28
CA LEU A 373 -13.81 20.45 11.36
C LEU A 373 -12.89 19.27 11.02
N PHE A 374 -13.39 18.27 10.30
CA PHE A 374 -12.63 17.08 9.87
C PHE A 374 -12.97 16.75 8.41
N PRO A 375 -12.36 17.47 7.45
CA PRO A 375 -12.59 17.21 6.02
C PRO A 375 -12.10 15.81 5.64
N ASN A 376 -12.71 15.23 4.61
CA ASN A 376 -12.33 13.92 4.10
C ASN A 376 -12.34 13.99 2.58
N LYS A 377 -11.17 13.84 1.97
CA LYS A 377 -10.97 13.98 0.52
C LYS A 377 -12.01 13.21 -0.30
N PHE A 378 -12.28 11.96 0.04
CA PHE A 378 -13.20 11.10 -0.71
C PHE A 378 -14.66 11.53 -0.55
N VAL A 379 -15.03 12.09 0.60
CA VAL A 379 -16.37 12.66 0.78
C VAL A 379 -16.48 14.00 0.07
N ASP A 380 -15.41 14.79 0.09
CA ASP A 380 -15.36 16.14 -0.45
C ASP A 380 -15.31 16.19 -1.97
N ASP A 381 -14.63 15.24 -2.61
CA ASP A 381 -14.59 15.09 -4.07
C ASP A 381 -15.77 14.28 -4.63
N GLY A 382 -16.65 13.78 -3.76
CA GLY A 382 -17.84 13.02 -4.13
C GLY A 382 -17.61 11.54 -4.43
N SER A 383 -16.38 11.04 -4.31
CA SER A 383 -16.03 9.61 -4.49
C SER A 383 -16.73 8.71 -3.46
N MET A 384 -17.03 9.24 -2.28
CA MET A 384 -17.73 8.56 -1.19
C MET A 384 -18.93 9.40 -0.73
N LYS A 385 -20.10 8.78 -0.66
CA LYS A 385 -21.28 9.44 -0.10
C LYS A 385 -21.24 9.34 1.43
N LEU A 386 -21.30 10.49 2.13
CA LEU A 386 -21.55 10.52 3.56
C LEU A 386 -23.03 10.23 3.85
N LEU A 387 -23.33 8.97 4.13
CA LEU A 387 -24.72 8.50 4.29
C LEU A 387 -25.07 8.22 5.75
N ARG A 388 -24.10 7.84 6.58
CA ARG A 388 -24.32 7.34 7.95
C ARG A 388 -23.30 7.92 8.93
N GLU A 389 -23.64 7.87 10.21
CA GLU A 389 -22.73 8.23 11.31
C GLU A 389 -21.40 7.43 11.25
N GLU A 390 -21.47 6.14 10.90
CA GLU A 390 -20.32 5.23 10.74
C GLU A 390 -19.32 5.63 9.64
N ASP A 391 -19.74 6.52 8.74
CA ASP A 391 -18.90 7.05 7.67
C ASP A 391 -18.11 8.29 8.16
N PHE A 392 -18.33 8.76 9.39
CA PHE A 392 -17.65 9.90 10.02
C PHE A 392 -17.03 9.48 11.36
N ARG A 393 -15.77 9.01 11.32
CA ARG A 393 -15.05 8.44 12.47
C ARG A 393 -15.07 9.33 13.72
N GLU A 394 -14.70 10.59 13.58
CA GLU A 394 -14.56 11.53 14.70
C GLU A 394 -15.91 11.80 15.37
N LEU A 395 -16.99 11.81 14.58
CA LEU A 395 -18.36 11.94 15.10
C LEU A 395 -18.76 10.71 15.93
N VAL A 396 -18.44 9.50 15.47
CA VAL A 396 -18.69 8.26 16.23
C VAL A 396 -17.95 8.29 17.56
N ILE A 397 -16.67 8.68 17.55
CA ILE A 397 -15.87 8.81 18.79
C ILE A 397 -16.53 9.84 19.71
N ALA A 398 -16.84 11.05 19.21
CA ALA A 398 -17.45 12.11 20.01
C ALA A 398 -18.78 11.68 20.65
N GLN A 399 -19.66 11.02 19.89
CA GLN A 399 -20.93 10.50 20.41
C GLN A 399 -20.68 9.45 21.50
N ASN A 400 -19.79 8.49 21.26
CA ASN A 400 -19.48 7.43 22.21
C ASN A 400 -18.92 8.00 23.51
N LEU A 401 -18.00 8.96 23.44
CA LEU A 401 -17.48 9.65 24.63
C LEU A 401 -18.59 10.36 25.41
N CYS A 402 -19.50 11.06 24.73
CA CYS A 402 -20.64 11.72 25.37
C CYS A 402 -21.58 10.73 26.08
N ILE A 403 -21.70 9.50 25.57
CA ILE A 403 -22.50 8.43 26.19
C ILE A 403 -21.75 7.86 27.41
N ILE A 404 -20.47 7.52 27.25
CA ILE A 404 -19.63 6.94 28.31
C ILE A 404 -19.51 7.93 29.49
N ALA A 405 -19.26 9.21 29.21
CA ALA A 405 -19.22 10.28 30.20
C ALA A 405 -20.57 10.55 30.88
N LYS A 406 -21.65 9.89 30.42
CA LYS A 406 -23.05 10.03 30.86
C LYS A 406 -23.62 11.44 30.64
N TRP A 407 -23.14 12.14 29.62
CA TRP A 407 -23.67 13.45 29.21
C TRP A 407 -24.92 13.33 28.35
N THR A 408 -25.02 12.24 27.60
CA THR A 408 -26.21 11.89 26.81
C THR A 408 -26.80 10.56 27.28
N LEU A 409 -28.09 10.36 27.00
CA LEU A 409 -28.78 9.10 27.26
C LEU A 409 -29.66 8.73 26.08
N LYS A 410 -29.54 7.47 25.61
CA LYS A 410 -30.42 6.89 24.61
C LYS A 410 -31.60 6.18 25.29
N ARG A 411 -32.84 6.54 24.95
CA ARG A 411 -34.07 5.89 25.46
C ARG A 411 -35.16 5.91 24.39
N ASN A 412 -35.82 4.76 24.16
CA ASN A 412 -36.95 4.62 23.23
C ASN A 412 -36.66 5.17 21.82
N GLY A 413 -35.48 4.88 21.26
CA GLY A 413 -35.08 5.37 19.93
C GLY A 413 -34.83 6.88 19.84
N LYS A 414 -34.60 7.54 20.98
CA LYS A 414 -34.28 8.97 21.07
C LYS A 414 -33.03 9.18 21.91
N ILE A 415 -32.34 10.30 21.71
CA ILE A 415 -31.22 10.75 22.53
C ILE A 415 -31.51 12.13 23.12
N SER A 416 -31.11 12.34 24.37
CA SER A 416 -31.25 13.61 25.07
C SER A 416 -30.04 13.88 25.96
N LEU A 417 -29.84 15.12 26.39
CA LEU A 417 -28.86 15.43 27.42
C LEU A 417 -29.34 14.97 28.79
N THR A 418 -28.40 14.52 29.61
CA THR A 418 -28.61 14.31 31.04
C THR A 418 -28.40 15.62 31.80
N LYS A 419 -28.70 15.65 33.11
CA LYS A 419 -28.32 16.79 33.97
C LYS A 419 -26.81 17.09 33.90
N LYS A 420 -25.98 16.05 33.87
CA LYS A 420 -24.53 16.17 33.74
C LYS A 420 -24.14 16.76 32.37
N GLY A 421 -24.82 16.35 31.30
CA GLY A 421 -24.60 16.89 29.96
C GLY A 421 -25.01 18.36 29.81
N LEU A 422 -26.09 18.78 30.47
CA LEU A 422 -26.47 20.18 30.54
C LEU A 422 -25.45 21.02 31.32
N GLN A 423 -24.98 20.50 32.46
CA GLN A 423 -23.98 21.17 33.27
C GLN A 423 -22.67 21.35 32.50
N ILE A 424 -22.10 20.28 31.94
CA ILE A 424 -20.78 20.34 31.28
C ILE A 424 -20.76 21.26 30.05
N LEU A 425 -21.91 21.48 29.40
CA LEU A 425 -22.02 22.46 28.31
C LEU A 425 -21.85 23.91 28.78
N GLN A 426 -22.21 24.20 30.05
CA GLN A 426 -22.12 25.52 30.67
C GLN A 426 -20.80 25.76 31.41
N GLU A 427 -20.09 24.67 31.76
CA GLU A 427 -18.77 24.75 32.39
C GLU A 427 -17.69 25.27 31.42
N PRO A 428 -16.55 25.78 31.94
CA PRO A 428 -15.41 26.19 31.13
C PRO A 428 -14.96 25.10 30.15
N GLN A 429 -14.56 25.51 28.95
CA GLN A 429 -14.09 24.58 27.92
C GLN A 429 -12.88 23.76 28.38
N ALA A 430 -12.00 24.33 29.21
CA ALA A 430 -10.87 23.61 29.79
C ALA A 430 -11.32 22.41 30.64
N LEU A 431 -12.43 22.56 31.40
CA LEU A 431 -13.00 21.44 32.17
C LEU A 431 -13.61 20.39 31.23
N PHE A 432 -14.33 20.83 30.20
CA PHE A 432 -14.88 19.95 29.17
C PHE A 432 -13.79 19.09 28.51
N TYR A 433 -12.68 19.73 28.10
CA TYR A 433 -11.53 19.06 27.50
C TYR A 433 -10.93 18.00 28.43
N ARG A 434 -10.69 18.35 29.70
CA ARG A 434 -10.13 17.41 30.70
C ARG A 434 -11.01 16.19 30.90
N GLU A 435 -12.32 16.39 31.05
CA GLU A 435 -13.25 15.27 31.23
C GLU A 435 -13.33 14.41 29.96
N LEU A 436 -13.34 15.01 28.78
CA LEU A 436 -13.33 14.28 27.51
C LEU A 436 -12.05 13.45 27.34
N LEU A 437 -10.89 14.03 27.66
CA LEU A 437 -9.60 13.34 27.60
C LEU A 437 -9.54 12.16 28.57
N LYS A 438 -10.01 12.35 29.81
CA LYS A 438 -10.08 11.26 30.81
C LYS A 438 -10.99 10.13 30.33
N THR A 439 -12.19 10.44 29.85
CA THR A 439 -13.11 9.43 29.31
C THR A 439 -12.49 8.69 28.12
N TYR A 440 -11.81 9.41 27.21
CA TYR A 440 -11.17 8.80 26.05
C TYR A 440 -10.01 7.87 26.43
N THR A 441 -9.18 8.27 27.40
CA THR A 441 -7.98 7.51 27.79
C THR A 441 -8.29 6.33 28.71
N GLN A 442 -9.30 6.45 29.60
CA GLN A 442 -9.61 5.44 30.62
C GLN A 442 -10.76 4.50 30.28
N GLU A 443 -11.78 4.97 29.55
CA GLU A 443 -13.04 4.22 29.38
C GLU A 443 -13.34 3.84 27.92
N TYR A 444 -12.86 4.62 26.95
CA TYR A 444 -13.08 4.35 25.53
C TYR A 444 -12.04 3.37 24.97
N ASN A 445 -12.48 2.42 24.14
CA ASN A 445 -11.59 1.50 23.42
C ASN A 445 -11.13 2.16 22.11
N TRP A 446 -9.82 2.46 21.99
CA TRP A 446 -9.28 3.18 20.84
C TRP A 446 -9.44 2.41 19.52
N GLY A 447 -9.44 1.07 19.58
CA GLY A 447 -9.68 0.20 18.42
C GLY A 447 -11.14 0.06 18.00
N TYR A 448 -12.10 0.73 18.67
CA TYR A 448 -13.53 0.55 18.39
C TYR A 448 -13.94 1.00 16.97
N THR A 449 -13.41 2.13 16.51
CA THR A 449 -13.69 2.71 15.19
C THR A 449 -12.73 2.24 14.10
N GLU A 450 -11.81 1.32 14.42
CA GLU A 450 -10.86 0.79 13.46
C GLU A 450 -11.55 -0.16 12.50
N ARG A 451 -11.39 0.11 11.20
CA ARG A 451 -11.84 -0.81 10.14
C ARG A 451 -10.83 -1.93 9.92
N TRP A 452 -9.60 -1.73 10.37
CA TRP A 452 -8.49 -2.66 10.22
C TRP A 452 -7.41 -2.37 11.27
N SER A 453 -6.84 -3.43 11.84
CA SER A 453 -5.69 -3.42 12.74
C SER A 453 -4.97 -4.75 12.65
N PHE A 454 -3.70 -4.79 13.07
CA PHE A 454 -2.90 -6.01 13.03
C PHE A 454 -2.92 -6.81 14.33
N GLY A 455 -2.93 -6.13 15.47
CA GLY A 455 -2.89 -6.71 16.80
C GLY A 455 -4.13 -6.40 17.63
N GLU A 456 -4.09 -6.80 18.91
CA GLU A 456 -5.15 -6.56 19.87
C GLU A 456 -5.45 -5.07 20.02
N ARG A 457 -6.67 -4.78 20.45
CA ARG A 457 -7.26 -3.43 20.47
C ARG A 457 -6.61 -2.46 21.48
N TYR A 458 -5.69 -2.94 22.32
CA TYR A 458 -5.08 -2.16 23.39
C TYR A 458 -3.69 -1.59 23.06
N THR A 459 -3.03 -2.06 21.99
CA THR A 459 -1.75 -1.46 21.53
C THR A 459 -1.94 0.04 21.29
N GLY A 460 -0.99 0.87 21.72
CA GLY A 460 -1.06 2.33 21.69
C GLY A 460 -1.81 2.94 22.89
N GLN A 461 -2.95 2.36 23.28
CA GLN A 461 -3.72 2.82 24.44
C GLN A 461 -3.09 2.39 25.76
N ALA A 462 -2.71 1.13 25.90
CA ALA A 462 -2.06 0.62 27.11
C ALA A 462 -0.74 1.38 27.31
N GLY A 463 -0.59 2.09 28.42
CA GLY A 463 0.62 2.87 28.68
C GLY A 463 0.76 4.18 27.90
N TRP A 464 -0.33 4.72 27.35
CA TRP A 464 -0.36 6.01 26.64
C TRP A 464 0.33 7.14 27.43
N ALA A 465 0.15 7.19 28.75
CA ALA A 465 0.67 8.27 29.58
C ALA A 465 2.20 8.24 29.70
N MET A 466 2.84 7.08 29.52
CA MET A 466 4.30 6.98 29.47
C MET A 466 4.85 7.63 28.21
N ILE A 467 4.19 7.42 27.08
CA ILE A 467 4.61 8.02 25.81
C ILE A 467 4.29 9.50 25.78
N LEU A 468 3.17 9.93 26.38
CA LEU A 468 2.91 11.36 26.55
C LEU A 468 3.94 12.03 27.48
N TYR A 469 4.32 11.36 28.58
CA TYR A 469 5.41 11.82 29.45
C TYR A 469 6.72 11.97 28.66
N GLU A 470 7.07 10.97 27.87
CA GLU A 470 8.28 10.99 27.04
C GLU A 470 8.21 12.09 25.96
N LEU A 471 7.05 12.27 25.32
CA LEU A 471 6.81 13.35 24.35
C LEU A 471 7.02 14.74 25.00
N LEU A 472 6.49 14.94 26.20
CA LEU A 472 6.69 16.17 26.97
C LEU A 472 8.14 16.35 27.41
N HIS A 473 8.82 15.26 27.78
CA HIS A 473 10.22 15.26 28.18
C HIS A 473 11.17 15.67 27.05
N GLN A 474 10.92 15.17 25.83
CA GLN A 474 11.69 15.56 24.63
C GLN A 474 11.52 17.03 24.28
N GLY A 475 10.43 17.66 24.74
CA GLY A 475 10.20 19.08 24.57
C GLY A 475 10.00 19.41 23.08
N ASP A 476 10.74 20.40 22.62
CA ASP A 476 10.70 20.86 21.22
C ASP A 476 11.66 20.05 20.32
N THR A 477 12.35 19.05 20.88
CA THR A 477 13.25 18.15 20.14
C THR A 477 12.42 17.21 19.27
N PRO A 478 12.50 17.29 17.94
CA PRO A 478 11.75 16.38 17.07
C PRO A 478 12.30 14.95 17.18
N GLN A 479 11.41 13.98 17.28
CA GLN A 479 11.72 12.55 17.31
C GLN A 479 10.81 11.81 16.32
N SER A 480 11.24 10.67 15.81
CA SER A 480 10.38 9.88 14.93
C SER A 480 9.28 9.14 15.69
N ASP A 481 8.16 8.85 15.01
CA ASP A 481 7.16 7.90 15.51
C ASP A 481 7.78 6.52 15.80
N THR A 482 8.79 6.11 15.02
CA THR A 482 9.55 4.88 15.27
C THR A 482 10.33 4.92 16.58
N TYR A 483 10.90 6.07 16.98
CA TYR A 483 11.54 6.26 18.27
C TYR A 483 10.56 5.99 19.42
N TYR A 484 9.39 6.63 19.40
CA TYR A 484 8.38 6.46 20.44
C TYR A 484 7.81 5.04 20.47
N SER A 485 7.59 4.42 19.31
CA SER A 485 7.17 3.01 19.23
C SER A 485 8.23 2.07 19.83
N GLY A 486 9.51 2.38 19.62
CA GLY A 486 10.63 1.63 20.20
C GLY A 486 10.63 1.71 21.73
N VAL A 487 10.47 2.92 22.29
CA VAL A 487 10.32 3.14 23.73
C VAL A 487 9.10 2.38 24.27
N TYR A 488 7.97 2.44 23.56
CA TYR A 488 6.72 1.78 23.92
C TYR A 488 6.87 0.25 24.07
N PHE A 489 7.38 -0.41 23.03
CA PHE A 489 7.51 -1.87 23.03
C PHE A 489 8.68 -2.37 23.89
N GLN A 490 9.65 -1.52 24.22
CA GLN A 490 10.67 -1.85 25.21
C GLN A 490 10.09 -1.93 26.62
N ILE A 491 9.12 -1.07 26.96
CA ILE A 491 8.47 -1.06 28.29
C ILE A 491 7.37 -2.12 28.37
N LEU A 492 6.65 -2.33 27.27
CA LEU A 492 5.54 -3.27 27.16
C LEU A 492 5.84 -4.39 26.15
N PRO A 493 6.86 -5.24 26.39
CA PRO A 493 7.30 -6.25 25.44
C PRO A 493 6.23 -7.31 25.14
N THR A 494 5.34 -7.59 26.10
CA THR A 494 4.22 -8.54 25.90
C THR A 494 3.23 -8.07 24.83
N LEU A 495 3.08 -6.75 24.63
CA LEU A 495 2.28 -6.22 23.52
C LEU A 495 2.98 -6.40 22.18
N MET A 496 4.28 -6.66 22.13
CA MET A 496 4.97 -6.98 20.89
C MET A 496 4.77 -8.47 20.51
N GLU A 497 4.67 -9.36 21.51
CA GLU A 497 4.59 -10.81 21.33
C GLU A 497 3.32 -11.31 20.60
N GLN A 498 2.26 -10.51 20.58
CA GLN A 498 1.02 -10.81 19.87
C GLN A 498 1.17 -10.70 18.34
N TYR A 499 2.14 -9.91 17.87
CA TYR A 499 2.36 -9.70 16.45
C TYR A 499 3.20 -10.84 15.88
N ARG A 500 2.78 -11.37 14.74
CA ARG A 500 3.54 -12.37 14.00
C ARG A 500 3.79 -11.87 12.60
N ASP A 501 4.93 -12.27 12.05
CA ASP A 501 5.20 -12.03 10.64
C ASP A 501 4.06 -12.63 9.81
N SER A 502 3.56 -11.84 8.87
CA SER A 502 2.59 -12.26 7.87
C SER A 502 3.26 -12.26 6.50
N PRO A 503 2.64 -12.88 5.48
CA PRO A 503 3.16 -12.82 4.11
C PRO A 503 3.37 -11.40 3.57
N TYR A 504 2.71 -10.40 4.17
CA TYR A 504 2.71 -9.00 3.71
C TYR A 504 3.52 -8.06 4.61
N PHE A 505 3.54 -8.31 5.93
CA PHE A 505 4.08 -7.38 6.92
C PHE A 505 4.86 -8.08 8.03
N SER A 506 6.01 -7.53 8.43
CA SER A 506 6.74 -7.99 9.63
C SER A 506 5.97 -7.68 10.91
N ALA A 507 6.14 -8.49 11.95
CA ALA A 507 5.55 -8.26 13.27
C ALA A 507 5.90 -6.86 13.81
N THR A 508 7.14 -6.40 13.57
CA THR A 508 7.60 -5.07 14.00
C THR A 508 6.85 -3.96 13.28
N PHE A 509 6.72 -4.07 11.96
CA PHE A 509 5.97 -3.10 11.18
C PHE A 509 4.50 -3.02 11.62
N GLN A 510 3.87 -4.18 11.79
CA GLN A 510 2.49 -4.27 12.23
C GLN A 510 2.27 -3.58 13.59
N ALA A 511 3.16 -3.86 14.54
CA ALA A 511 3.13 -3.25 15.87
C ALA A 511 3.35 -1.73 15.83
N GLN A 512 4.31 -1.27 15.03
CA GLN A 512 4.59 0.15 14.85
C GLN A 512 3.44 0.89 14.17
N SER A 513 2.80 0.27 13.18
CA SER A 513 1.66 0.82 12.46
C SER A 513 0.43 0.99 13.37
N ASP A 514 0.06 -0.06 14.11
CA ASP A 514 -1.02 0.01 15.10
C ASP A 514 -0.74 1.09 16.16
N PHE A 515 0.49 1.16 16.68
CA PHE A 515 0.89 2.17 17.65
C PHE A 515 0.75 3.59 17.09
N ARG A 516 1.30 3.84 15.90
CA ARG A 516 1.26 5.15 15.22
C ARG A 516 -0.18 5.58 14.97
N PHE A 517 -1.01 4.72 14.39
CA PHE A 517 -2.38 5.04 14.03
C PHE A 517 -3.21 5.38 15.27
N ARG A 518 -3.03 4.62 16.36
CA ARG A 518 -3.80 4.80 17.59
C ARG A 518 -3.31 5.96 18.45
N PHE A 519 -2.01 6.04 18.66
CA PHE A 519 -1.42 7.03 19.56
C PHE A 519 -1.24 8.39 18.88
N PHE A 520 -0.58 8.46 17.72
CA PHE A 520 -0.24 9.74 17.10
C PHE A 520 -1.37 10.28 16.21
N GLU A 521 -1.80 9.51 15.21
CA GLU A 521 -2.85 9.93 14.28
C GLU A 521 -4.26 9.89 14.92
N GLY A 522 -4.41 9.11 16.00
CA GLY A 522 -5.59 9.05 16.84
C GLY A 522 -5.51 10.02 18.02
N PHE A 523 -5.08 9.50 19.16
CA PHE A 523 -5.11 10.19 20.46
C PHE A 523 -4.45 11.58 20.42
N ALA A 524 -3.18 11.67 20.02
CA ALA A 524 -2.43 12.91 20.08
C ALA A 524 -2.99 13.96 19.11
N THR A 525 -3.44 13.55 17.92
CA THR A 525 -4.08 14.46 16.95
C THR A 525 -5.44 14.95 17.46
N LEU A 526 -6.31 14.04 17.92
CA LEU A 526 -7.67 14.38 18.38
C LEU A 526 -7.64 15.38 19.52
N PHE A 527 -6.67 15.26 20.44
CA PHE A 527 -6.54 16.14 21.59
C PHE A 527 -5.50 17.25 21.41
N GLY A 528 -4.91 17.37 20.21
CA GLY A 528 -3.95 18.41 19.89
C GLY A 528 -2.69 18.39 20.74
N LEU A 529 -2.17 17.20 21.09
CA LEU A 529 -1.03 17.00 21.98
C LEU A 529 0.32 16.87 21.25
N ALA A 530 0.32 16.69 19.94
CA ALA A 530 1.54 16.56 19.15
C ALA A 530 1.43 17.31 17.83
N ASP A 531 2.54 17.94 17.42
CA ASP A 531 2.74 18.39 16.05
C ASP A 531 3.44 17.26 15.29
N MET A 532 2.93 16.96 14.10
CA MET A 532 3.46 15.91 13.24
C MET A 532 3.73 16.47 11.86
N VAL A 533 4.95 16.26 11.37
CA VAL A 533 5.35 16.62 10.02
C VAL A 533 5.83 15.36 9.33
N SER A 534 5.29 15.10 8.14
CA SER A 534 5.85 14.09 7.26
C SER A 534 7.10 14.66 6.57
N GLU A 535 8.23 13.94 6.62
CA GLU A 535 9.41 14.32 5.85
C GLU A 535 9.14 14.15 4.34
N THR A 536 8.98 15.31 3.68
CA THR A 536 8.97 15.58 2.23
C THR A 536 7.74 15.26 1.36
N ARG A 537 7.43 16.26 0.52
CA ARG A 537 6.37 16.33 -0.51
C ARG A 537 6.63 15.35 -1.66
N SER A 538 6.11 14.13 -1.57
CA SER A 538 5.81 13.31 -2.75
C SER A 538 4.43 12.68 -2.54
N GLN A 539 3.55 12.80 -3.54
CA GLN A 539 2.13 12.46 -3.43
C GLN A 539 1.84 10.94 -3.39
N TYR A 540 2.86 10.10 -3.16
CA TYR A 540 2.77 8.65 -3.37
C TYR A 540 3.38 7.76 -2.27
N ASN A 541 3.92 8.31 -1.16
CA ASN A 541 4.45 7.48 -0.06
C ASN A 541 3.38 7.21 1.02
N THR A 542 3.06 5.94 1.28
CA THR A 542 2.14 5.53 2.36
C THR A 542 2.85 5.11 3.65
N LEU A 543 4.20 5.13 3.72
CA LEU A 543 4.96 4.81 4.95
C LEU A 543 6.08 5.82 5.22
N GLN A 544 5.70 7.08 5.29
CA GLN A 544 6.59 8.17 5.69
C GLN A 544 6.75 8.16 7.21
N GLU A 545 7.97 8.04 7.72
CA GLU A 545 8.28 8.23 9.14
C GLU A 545 7.73 9.59 9.59
N LEU A 546 6.95 9.63 10.68
CA LEU A 546 6.44 10.90 11.19
C LEU A 546 7.50 11.51 12.08
N VAL A 547 7.88 12.74 11.78
CA VAL A 547 8.63 13.56 12.73
C VAL A 547 7.63 14.20 13.68
N VAL A 548 7.73 13.84 14.95
CA VAL A 548 6.82 14.22 16.02
C VAL A 548 7.54 15.11 17.02
N ARG A 549 6.84 16.14 17.49
CA ARG A 549 7.22 16.92 18.67
C ARG A 549 5.97 17.23 19.50
N ARG A 550 6.13 17.61 20.76
CA ARG A 550 4.99 18.08 21.56
C ARG A 550 4.37 19.31 20.90
N SER A 551 3.06 19.48 21.03
CA SER A 551 2.42 20.73 20.64
C SER A 551 2.53 21.77 21.76
N ASP A 552 2.33 23.03 21.39
CA ASP A 552 2.09 24.15 22.30
C ASP A 552 1.00 23.86 23.35
N LEU A 553 -0.08 23.18 22.94
CA LEU A 553 -1.16 22.82 23.86
C LEU A 553 -0.70 21.74 24.85
N ALA A 554 0.13 20.78 24.44
CA ALA A 554 0.60 19.74 25.35
C ALA A 554 1.36 20.34 26.55
N GLU A 555 2.20 21.34 26.31
CA GLU A 555 2.91 22.10 27.36
C GLU A 555 1.99 22.91 28.28
N ARG A 556 0.88 23.43 27.74
CA ARG A 556 -0.11 24.19 28.51
C ARG A 556 -1.11 23.31 29.23
N ALA A 557 -1.36 22.10 28.72
CA ALA A 557 -2.28 21.13 29.31
C ALA A 557 -1.63 20.27 30.39
N PHE A 558 -0.34 19.94 30.23
CA PHE A 558 0.38 19.00 31.09
C PHE A 558 1.71 19.56 31.60
N TRP A 559 2.12 19.06 32.77
CA TRP A 559 3.48 19.20 33.28
C TRP A 559 3.97 17.84 33.78
N ILE A 560 5.28 17.67 33.75
CA ILE A 560 5.96 16.49 34.28
C ILE A 560 6.70 16.87 35.58
N LEU A 561 6.61 16.01 36.60
CA LEU A 561 7.26 16.21 37.91
C LEU A 561 8.74 15.80 37.93
#